data_AF-A0A7W0YCJ7-F1
#
_entry.id   AF-A0A7W0YCJ7-F1
#
_cell.length_a   1.000
_cell.length_b   1.000
_cell.length_c   1.000
_cell.angle_alpha   90.00
_cell.angle_beta   90.00
_cell.angle_gamma   90.00
#
_symmetry.space_group_name_H-M   'P 1'
#
loop_
_entity.id
_entity.type
_entity.pdbx_description
1 polymer ?
#
loop_
_entity_poly.entity_id
_entity_poly.type
_entity_poly.pdbx_seq_one_letter_code
_entity_poly.pdbx_strand_id
1 'polypeptide(L)'
;PWLLHDHLEEVAALELAHPEANKLRAGIIAAFAGDHHHSPDVEEQAEKMRADLETRGFSQVLQRVGAAITTQAVWGVQIGAAREDVLSTWQQLVALHQKTHALLREKKDAELALGDDPSEANLSWLKDVSARLESLDGTEALIEGFGELSGRFRRSV
;
A
#
# COMPACT_ATOMS: atom_id res chain seq x y z
N PRO A 1 2.62 14.10 -2.50
CA PRO A 1 3.34 14.54 -1.27
C PRO A 1 2.42 14.80 -0.08
N TRP A 2 1.27 15.47 -0.29
CA TRP A 2 0.35 15.84 0.80
C TRP A 2 -0.04 14.68 1.73
N LEU A 3 -0.22 13.45 1.21
CA LEU A 3 -0.58 12.27 2.00
C LEU A 3 0.44 11.96 3.11
N LEU A 4 1.72 12.26 2.87
CA LEU A 4 2.79 11.99 3.83
C LEU A 4 2.76 12.91 5.05
N HIS A 5 2.05 14.05 5.02
CA HIS A 5 1.99 14.92 6.21
C HIS A 5 1.32 14.21 7.39
N ASP A 6 0.22 13.51 7.11
CA ASP A 6 -0.60 12.86 8.13
C ASP A 6 -0.26 11.36 8.30
N HIS A 7 0.37 10.75 7.30
CA HIS A 7 0.60 9.29 7.25
C HIS A 7 2.07 8.88 7.12
N LEU A 8 3.03 9.75 7.45
CA LEU A 8 4.46 9.42 7.34
C LEU A 8 4.85 8.18 8.15
N GLU A 9 4.34 8.08 9.38
CA GLU A 9 4.64 6.96 10.29
C GLU A 9 4.09 5.64 9.74
N GLU A 10 2.86 5.65 9.24
CA GLU A 10 2.25 4.47 8.62
C GLU A 10 3.03 4.03 7.37
N VAL A 11 3.46 4.97 6.53
CA VAL A 11 4.33 4.69 5.38
C VAL A 11 5.63 4.06 5.85
N ALA A 12 6.28 4.64 6.86
CA ALA A 12 7.55 4.14 7.39
C ALA A 12 7.43 2.74 7.99
N ALA A 13 6.28 2.40 8.58
CA ALA A 13 5.99 1.12 9.19
C ALA A 13 5.62 0.01 8.20
N LEU A 14 5.35 0.32 6.92
CA LEU A 14 4.95 -0.68 5.92
C LEU A 14 5.96 -1.83 5.81
N GLU A 15 5.54 -3.06 6.05
CA GLU A 15 6.43 -4.21 5.88
C GLU A 15 6.56 -4.61 4.41
N LEU A 16 7.68 -4.28 3.77
CA LEU A 16 7.90 -4.61 2.37
C LEU A 16 8.87 -5.77 2.27
N ALA A 17 8.45 -6.87 1.65
CA ALA A 17 9.31 -8.05 1.47
C ALA A 17 10.48 -7.78 0.51
N HIS A 18 10.26 -6.96 -0.52
CA HIS A 18 11.26 -6.72 -1.56
C HIS A 18 12.28 -5.63 -1.14
N PRO A 19 13.61 -5.87 -1.21
CA PRO A 19 14.62 -4.89 -0.81
C PRO A 19 14.55 -3.58 -1.59
N GLU A 20 14.23 -3.61 -2.89
CA GLU A 20 14.08 -2.38 -3.68
C GLU A 20 12.86 -1.56 -3.25
N ALA A 21 11.79 -2.19 -2.78
CA ALA A 21 10.62 -1.48 -2.28
C ALA A 21 10.94 -0.76 -0.95
N ASN A 22 11.72 -1.40 -0.07
CA ASN A 22 12.25 -0.75 1.14
C ASN A 22 13.14 0.45 0.81
N LYS A 23 14.03 0.32 -0.18
CA LYS A 23 14.88 1.44 -0.64
C LYS A 23 14.04 2.58 -1.22
N LEU A 24 13.03 2.25 -2.03
CA LEU A 24 12.11 3.25 -2.60
C LEU A 24 11.34 3.99 -1.49
N ARG A 25 10.79 3.27 -0.49
CA ARG A 25 10.12 3.89 0.66
C ARG A 25 11.06 4.85 1.41
N ALA A 26 12.29 4.42 1.69
CA ALA A 26 13.28 5.28 2.34
C ALA A 26 13.60 6.53 1.49
N GLY A 27 13.73 6.36 0.17
CA GLY A 27 13.90 7.45 -0.78
C GLY A 27 12.74 8.44 -0.76
N ILE A 28 11.50 7.94 -0.74
CA ILE A 28 10.27 8.76 -0.66
C ILE A 28 10.25 9.59 0.62
N ILE A 29 10.56 8.98 1.77
CA ILE A 29 10.63 9.67 3.07
C ILE A 29 11.72 10.75 3.06
N ALA A 30 12.90 10.42 2.53
CA ALA A 30 14.02 11.36 2.47
C ALA A 30 13.77 12.51 1.48
N ALA A 31 13.05 12.27 0.39
CA ALA A 31 12.61 13.31 -0.54
C ALA A 31 11.56 14.22 0.11
N PHE A 32 10.61 13.65 0.84
CA PHE A 32 9.60 14.42 1.57
C PHE A 32 10.22 15.34 2.63
N ALA A 33 11.23 14.84 3.35
CA ALA A 33 11.99 15.61 4.34
C ALA A 33 12.86 16.73 3.72
N GLY A 34 13.14 16.68 2.41
CA GLY A 34 13.93 17.67 1.68
C GLY A 34 13.19 18.97 1.33
N ASP A 35 12.20 19.37 2.12
CA ASP A 35 11.45 20.64 1.98
C ASP A 35 10.57 20.75 0.71
N HIS A 36 10.31 19.65 0.01
CA HIS A 36 9.51 19.64 -1.23
C HIS A 36 8.00 19.86 -1.01
N HIS A 37 7.56 20.14 0.21
CA HIS A 37 6.17 20.26 0.61
C HIS A 37 5.74 21.70 0.98
N HIS A 38 6.62 22.69 0.85
CA HIS A 38 6.35 24.09 1.22
C HIS A 38 5.65 24.93 0.14
N SER A 39 5.56 24.45 -1.11
CA SER A 39 4.78 25.16 -2.14
C SER A 39 3.28 25.01 -1.86
N PRO A 40 2.43 26.04 -2.07
CA PRO A 40 0.99 25.88 -2.03
C PRO A 40 0.45 25.04 -3.20
N ASP A 41 1.24 24.80 -4.24
CA ASP A 41 0.86 24.02 -5.42
C ASP A 41 1.23 22.54 -5.27
N VAL A 42 0.21 21.68 -5.25
CA VAL A 42 0.35 20.23 -5.11
C VAL A 42 1.08 19.59 -6.30
N GLU A 43 0.92 20.14 -7.51
CA GLU A 43 1.59 19.64 -8.72
C GLU A 43 3.09 19.96 -8.63
N GLU A 44 3.44 21.18 -8.24
CA GLU A 44 4.84 21.59 -8.04
C GLU A 44 5.53 20.74 -6.96
N GLN A 45 4.84 20.46 -5.84
CA GLN A 45 5.37 19.56 -4.81
C GLN A 45 5.65 18.15 -5.38
N ALA A 46 4.72 17.63 -6.18
CA ALA A 46 4.84 16.30 -6.77
C ALA A 46 5.98 16.22 -7.79
N GLU A 47 6.14 17.26 -8.62
CA GLU A 47 7.26 17.35 -9.56
C GLU A 47 8.61 17.43 -8.86
N LYS A 48 8.76 18.29 -7.84
CA LYS A 48 10.00 18.40 -7.06
C LYS A 48 10.38 17.07 -6.40
N MET A 49 9.42 16.42 -5.76
CA MET A 49 9.64 15.12 -5.14
C MET A 49 10.01 14.03 -6.16
N ARG A 50 9.40 14.05 -7.36
CA ARG A 50 9.76 13.12 -8.43
C ARG A 50 11.18 13.39 -8.95
N ALA A 51 11.54 14.65 -9.19
CA ALA A 51 12.88 15.03 -9.63
C ALA A 51 13.95 14.61 -8.61
N ASP A 52 13.72 14.80 -7.31
CA ASP A 52 14.64 14.33 -6.28
C ASP A 52 14.82 12.80 -6.31
N LEU A 53 13.72 12.03 -6.41
CA LEU A 53 13.79 10.58 -6.56
C LEU A 53 14.55 10.15 -7.83
N GLU A 54 14.40 10.88 -8.94
CA GLU A 54 15.15 10.63 -10.18
C GLU A 54 16.65 10.88 -10.00
N THR A 55 17.04 12.00 -9.38
CA THR A 55 18.46 12.28 -9.09
C THR A 55 19.10 11.24 -8.17
N ARG A 56 18.30 10.59 -7.31
CA ARG A 56 18.71 9.48 -6.45
C ARG A 56 18.69 8.11 -7.14
N GLY A 57 18.33 8.06 -8.44
CA GLY A 57 18.37 6.85 -9.26
C GLY A 57 17.16 5.93 -9.12
N PHE A 58 16.02 6.41 -8.60
CA PHE A 58 14.82 5.59 -8.42
C PHE A 58 13.91 5.48 -9.66
N SER A 59 14.25 6.14 -10.77
CA SER A 59 13.40 6.22 -11.97
C SER A 59 12.94 4.85 -12.48
N GLN A 60 13.86 3.88 -12.57
CA GLN A 60 13.53 2.54 -13.08
C GLN A 60 12.64 1.75 -12.11
N VAL A 61 12.81 1.93 -10.79
CA VAL A 61 11.96 1.29 -9.78
C VAL A 61 10.55 1.88 -9.84
N LEU A 62 10.44 3.21 -9.95
CA LEU A 62 9.15 3.90 -10.09
C LEU A 62 8.39 3.45 -11.34
N GLN A 63 9.07 3.31 -12.48
CA GLN A 63 8.46 2.80 -13.71
C GLN A 63 7.95 1.36 -13.55
N ARG A 64 8.75 0.47 -12.91
CA ARG A 64 8.32 -0.91 -12.64
C ARG A 64 7.12 -0.97 -11.69
N VAL A 65 7.13 -0.18 -10.62
CA VAL A 65 6.00 -0.10 -9.68
C VAL A 65 4.76 0.41 -10.40
N GLY A 66 4.88 1.46 -11.22
CA GLY A 66 3.77 1.95 -12.03
C GLY A 66 3.22 0.90 -13.00
N ALA A 67 4.10 0.14 -13.67
CA ALA A 67 3.69 -0.94 -14.58
C ALA A 67 3.07 -2.15 -13.86
N ALA A 68 3.42 -2.38 -12.60
CA ALA A 68 2.84 -3.45 -11.78
C ALA A 68 1.42 -3.14 -11.30
N ILE A 69 0.99 -1.87 -11.34
CA ILE A 69 -0.39 -1.48 -11.09
C ILE A 69 -1.21 -1.80 -12.35
N THR A 70 -1.55 -3.08 -12.51
CA THR A 70 -2.27 -3.60 -13.69
C THR A 70 -3.76 -3.31 -13.66
N THR A 71 -4.29 -2.93 -12.49
CA THR A 71 -5.71 -2.77 -12.26
C THR A 71 -6.08 -1.29 -12.18
N GLN A 72 -6.79 -0.78 -13.20
CA GLN A 72 -7.37 0.57 -13.19
C GLN A 72 -8.45 0.78 -12.11
N ALA A 73 -8.87 -0.28 -11.40
CA ALA A 73 -9.89 -0.20 -10.36
C ALA A 73 -9.40 0.53 -9.09
N VAL A 74 -8.09 0.73 -8.91
CA VAL A 74 -7.55 1.53 -7.81
C VAL A 74 -7.48 3.00 -8.25
N TRP A 75 -8.63 3.68 -8.29
CA TRP A 75 -8.73 5.06 -8.76
C TRP A 75 -7.89 6.04 -7.92
N GLY A 76 -7.77 5.79 -6.62
CA GLY A 76 -7.01 6.64 -5.69
C GLY A 76 -5.49 6.66 -5.90
N VAL A 77 -4.94 5.89 -6.85
CA VAL A 77 -3.52 5.99 -7.23
C VAL A 77 -3.29 6.72 -8.57
N GLN A 78 -4.36 7.15 -9.25
CA GLN A 78 -4.27 7.86 -10.53
C GLN A 78 -3.89 9.33 -10.34
N ILE A 79 -3.24 9.90 -11.36
CA ILE A 79 -2.96 11.34 -11.41
C ILE A 79 -4.31 12.08 -11.47
N GLY A 80 -4.49 13.08 -10.59
CA GLY A 80 -5.72 13.86 -10.51
C GLY A 80 -6.86 13.20 -9.74
N ALA A 81 -6.63 12.06 -9.07
CA ALA A 81 -7.62 11.48 -8.16
C ALA A 81 -8.00 12.45 -7.04
N ALA A 82 -9.28 12.46 -6.67
CA ALA A 82 -9.77 13.29 -5.56
C ALA A 82 -9.07 12.90 -4.25
N ARG A 83 -8.84 13.89 -3.37
CA ARG A 83 -8.11 13.69 -2.11
C ARG A 83 -8.76 12.62 -1.24
N GLU A 84 -10.09 12.62 -1.20
CA GLU A 84 -10.90 11.66 -0.44
C GLU A 84 -10.75 10.23 -0.99
N ASP A 85 -10.73 10.07 -2.32
CA ASP A 85 -10.54 8.77 -2.97
C ASP A 85 -9.13 8.22 -2.70
N VAL A 86 -8.10 9.07 -2.72
CA VAL A 86 -6.72 8.71 -2.37
C VAL A 86 -6.64 8.25 -0.91
N LEU A 87 -7.24 8.99 0.02
CA LEU A 87 -7.25 8.65 1.45
C LEU A 87 -7.96 7.33 1.73
N SER A 88 -9.16 7.15 1.17
CA SER A 88 -9.93 5.92 1.34
C SER A 88 -9.17 4.71 0.81
N THR A 89 -8.60 4.84 -0.39
CA THR A 89 -7.76 3.80 -1.00
C THR A 89 -6.56 3.47 -0.12
N TRP A 90 -5.85 4.48 0.37
CA TRP A 90 -4.70 4.33 1.25
C TRP A 90 -5.07 3.54 2.51
N GLN A 91 -6.12 3.96 3.22
CA GLN A 91 -6.57 3.32 4.46
C GLN A 91 -6.93 1.84 4.23
N GLN A 92 -7.64 1.54 3.14
CA GLN A 92 -8.00 0.17 2.79
C GLN A 92 -6.76 -0.69 2.50
N LEU A 93 -5.85 -0.20 1.66
CA LEU A 93 -4.65 -0.95 1.28
C LEU A 93 -3.72 -1.17 2.48
N VAL A 94 -3.55 -0.16 3.33
CA VAL A 94 -2.74 -0.29 4.55
C VAL A 94 -3.36 -1.28 5.54
N ALA A 95 -4.67 -1.19 5.78
CA ALA A 95 -5.36 -2.12 6.67
C ALA A 95 -5.27 -3.56 6.16
N LEU A 96 -5.46 -3.77 4.85
CA LEU A 96 -5.30 -5.08 4.21
C LEU A 96 -3.85 -5.59 4.36
N HIS A 97 -2.86 -4.74 4.06
CA HIS A 97 -1.44 -5.07 4.17
C HIS A 97 -1.06 -5.50 5.60
N GLN A 98 -1.44 -4.70 6.60
CA GLN A 98 -1.18 -4.99 8.01
C GLN A 98 -1.84 -6.31 8.46
N LYS A 99 -3.11 -6.52 8.06
CA LYS A 99 -3.85 -7.75 8.39
C LYS A 99 -3.20 -8.98 7.75
N THR A 100 -2.79 -8.89 6.49
CA THR A 100 -2.07 -9.96 5.79
C THR A 100 -0.75 -10.28 6.50
N HIS A 101 0.05 -9.28 6.85
CA HIS A 101 1.32 -9.50 7.55
C HIS A 101 1.13 -10.09 8.95
N ALA A 102 0.12 -9.63 9.70
CA ALA A 102 -0.21 -10.21 11.00
C ALA A 102 -0.54 -11.71 10.88
N LEU A 103 -1.37 -12.08 9.91
CA LEU A 103 -1.72 -13.47 9.63
C LEU A 103 -0.54 -14.32 9.16
N LEU A 104 0.36 -13.78 8.35
CA LEU A 104 1.56 -14.51 7.92
C LEU A 104 2.49 -14.82 9.09
N ARG A 105 2.62 -13.91 10.06
CA ARG A 105 3.36 -14.19 11.30
C ARG A 105 2.64 -15.23 12.15
N GLU A 106 1.34 -15.07 12.35
CA GLU A 106 0.53 -16.03 13.11
C GLU A 106 0.62 -17.44 12.50
N LYS A 107 0.63 -17.54 11.15
CA LYS A 107 0.81 -18.81 10.45
C LYS A 107 2.17 -19.43 10.75
N LYS A 108 3.23 -18.62 10.69
CA LYS A 108 4.59 -19.08 11.00
C LYS A 108 4.69 -19.56 12.45
N ASP A 109 4.05 -18.87 13.39
CA ASP A 109 4.01 -19.25 14.80
C ASP A 109 3.24 -20.59 14.97
N ALA A 110 2.13 -20.77 14.25
CA ALA A 110 1.37 -22.02 14.23
C ALA A 110 2.16 -23.19 13.60
N GLU A 111 2.91 -22.95 12.52
CA GLU A 111 3.79 -23.95 11.90
C GLU A 111 4.90 -24.38 12.85
N LEU A 112 5.51 -23.44 13.58
CA LEU A 112 6.53 -23.72 14.58
C LEU A 112 5.96 -24.55 15.74
N ALA A 113 4.82 -24.13 16.29
CA ALA A 113 4.15 -24.83 17.38
C ALA A 113 3.77 -26.27 17.01
N LEU A 114 3.30 -26.49 15.77
CA LEU A 114 2.99 -27.84 15.28
C LEU A 114 4.25 -28.71 15.10
N GLY A 115 5.37 -28.10 14.71
CA GLY A 115 6.67 -28.77 14.62
C GLY A 115 7.21 -29.19 15.99
N ASP A 116 7.00 -28.35 17.00
CA ASP A 116 7.42 -28.60 18.39
C ASP A 116 6.49 -29.59 19.11
N ASP A 117 5.17 -29.47 18.91
CA ASP A 117 4.14 -30.36 19.45
C ASP A 117 3.09 -30.72 18.37
N PRO A 118 3.09 -31.96 17.84
CA PRO A 118 2.18 -32.40 16.79
C PRO A 118 0.77 -32.73 17.32
N SER A 119 0.16 -31.81 18.07
CA SER A 119 -1.18 -31.97 18.64
C SER A 119 -2.29 -31.54 17.67
N GLU A 120 -3.50 -32.08 17.87
CA GLU A 120 -4.69 -31.68 17.10
C GLU A 120 -5.01 -30.18 17.26
N ALA A 121 -4.70 -29.60 18.43
CA ALA A 121 -4.88 -28.18 18.70
C ALA A 121 -4.00 -27.32 17.78
N ASN A 122 -2.70 -27.63 17.67
CA ASN A 122 -1.77 -26.90 16.81
C ASN A 122 -2.11 -27.09 15.32
N LEU A 123 -2.57 -28.28 14.93
CA LEU A 123 -3.05 -28.54 13.57
C LEU A 123 -4.31 -27.72 13.25
N SER A 124 -5.24 -27.62 14.20
CA SER A 124 -6.46 -26.82 14.06
C SER A 124 -6.14 -25.33 13.92
N TRP A 125 -5.22 -24.83 14.73
CA TRP A 125 -4.76 -23.44 14.65
C TRP A 125 -4.13 -23.11 13.28
N LEU A 126 -3.24 -23.96 12.77
CA LEU A 126 -2.64 -23.76 11.44
C LEU A 126 -3.70 -23.73 10.32
N LYS A 127 -4.72 -24.60 10.41
CA LYS A 127 -5.84 -24.62 9.45
C LYS A 127 -6.68 -23.35 9.52
N ASP A 128 -7.00 -22.86 10.73
CA ASP A 128 -7.77 -21.63 10.93
C ASP A 128 -7.06 -20.42 10.31
N VAL A 129 -5.77 -20.23 10.62
CA VAL A 129 -5.00 -19.10 10.09
C VAL A 129 -4.87 -19.18 8.57
N SER A 130 -4.71 -20.39 8.02
CA SER A 130 -4.66 -20.61 6.57
C SER A 130 -5.99 -20.24 5.90
N ALA A 131 -7.14 -20.62 6.47
CA ALA A 131 -8.45 -20.25 5.97
C ALA A 131 -8.70 -18.73 6.05
N ARG A 132 -8.25 -18.07 7.12
CA ARG A 132 -8.31 -16.60 7.26
C ARG A 132 -7.47 -15.90 6.20
N LEU A 133 -6.29 -16.40 5.86
CA LEU A 133 -5.47 -15.88 4.75
C LEU A 133 -6.19 -16.04 3.40
N GLU A 134 -6.76 -17.21 3.12
CA GLU A 134 -7.51 -17.46 1.88
C GLU A 134 -8.73 -16.53 1.74
N SER A 135 -9.43 -16.22 2.84
CA SER A 135 -10.57 -15.30 2.81
C SER A 135 -10.19 -13.85 2.48
N LEU A 136 -8.94 -13.43 2.73
CA LEU A 136 -8.50 -12.07 2.44
C LEU A 136 -8.39 -11.79 0.94
N ASP A 137 -7.94 -12.77 0.17
CA ASP A 137 -7.85 -12.67 -1.29
C ASP A 137 -9.24 -12.49 -1.95
N GLY A 138 -10.33 -12.80 -1.24
CA GLY A 138 -11.71 -12.62 -1.70
C GLY A 138 -12.40 -11.31 -1.29
N THR A 139 -11.71 -10.38 -0.63
CA THR A 139 -12.35 -9.17 -0.08
C THR A 139 -12.37 -8.00 -1.10
N GLU A 140 -13.30 -8.01 -2.04
CA GLU A 140 -13.70 -6.81 -2.80
C GLU A 140 -14.88 -6.12 -2.09
N ALA A 141 -14.62 -5.23 -1.15
CA ALA A 141 -15.68 -4.42 -0.53
C ALA A 141 -16.07 -3.25 -1.45
N LEU A 142 -17.31 -3.26 -1.94
CA LEU A 142 -17.89 -2.12 -2.67
C LEU A 142 -18.13 -0.95 -1.70
N ILE A 143 -17.30 0.09 -1.78
CA ILE A 143 -17.60 1.38 -1.13
C ILE A 143 -18.58 2.16 -2.02
N GLU A 144 -19.73 2.53 -1.47
CA GLU A 144 -20.72 3.41 -2.10
C GLU A 144 -20.10 4.79 -2.39
N GLY A 145 -20.21 5.27 -3.63
CA GLY A 145 -19.66 6.57 -4.07
C GLY A 145 -18.15 6.61 -4.39
N PHE A 146 -17.39 5.54 -4.14
CA PHE A 146 -15.94 5.50 -4.39
C PHE A 146 -15.61 5.68 -5.87
N GLY A 147 -14.80 6.68 -6.20
CA GLY A 147 -14.42 7.03 -7.56
C GLY A 147 -15.43 7.91 -8.32
N GLU A 148 -16.61 8.26 -7.77
CA GLU A 148 -17.58 9.15 -8.45
C GLU A 148 -16.96 10.51 -8.80
N LEU A 149 -16.31 11.14 -7.83
CA LEU A 149 -15.64 12.44 -7.99
C LEU A 149 -14.39 12.35 -8.86
N SER A 150 -13.74 11.18 -8.88
CA SER A 150 -12.63 10.86 -9.79
C SER A 150 -13.09 10.40 -11.19
N GLY A 151 -14.39 10.47 -11.50
CA GLY A 151 -14.94 10.20 -12.83
C GLY A 151 -15.22 8.73 -13.16
N ARG A 152 -15.31 7.84 -12.16
CA ARG A 152 -15.60 6.41 -12.30
C ARG A 152 -16.83 6.09 -13.15
N PHE A 153 -17.83 6.96 -13.10
CA PHE A 153 -19.09 6.80 -13.85
C PHE A 153 -19.16 7.63 -15.14
N ARG A 154 -18.09 8.34 -15.52
CA ARG A 154 -18.07 9.18 -16.75
C ARG A 154 -17.62 8.45 -18.01
N ARG A 155 -17.44 7.13 -18.00
CA ARG A 155 -17.33 6.32 -19.22
C ARG A 155 -18.62 5.53 -19.46
N SER A 156 -19.65 6.25 -19.88
CA SER A 156 -20.78 5.68 -20.62
C SER A 156 -21.08 6.57 -21.82
N VAL A 157 -20.19 6.58 -22.81
CA VAL A 157 -20.50 6.90 -24.22
C VAL A 157 -19.66 5.98 -25.08
#